data_AF-A0A2T2VL21-F1
#
_entry.id   AF-A0A2T2VL21-F1
#
_cell.length_a   1.000
_cell.length_b   1.000
_cell.length_c   1.000
_cell.angle_alpha   90.00
_cell.angle_beta   90.00
_cell.angle_gamma   90.00
#
_symmetry.space_group_name_H-M   'P 1'
#
loop_
_entity.id
_entity.type
_entity.pdbx_description
1 polymer ?
#
loop_
_entity_poly.entity_id
_entity_poly.type
_entity_poly.pdbx_seq_one_letter_code
_entity_poly.pdbx_strand_id
1 'polypeptide(L)'
;MGNTAIFLFIRDPKEEAKNKHFAGGGRLGQSQNIAQALNQHTLNLIKKTNLPYYILTYVDQKGNDFSEKFTNAFLEIFNKGYDKVIALGNDHPELSSAKIREGADYLSDYDQVAGPAKDGGL
;
A
#
# COMPACT_ATOMS: atom_id res chain seq x y z
N MET A 1 14.69 -8.65 17.41
CA MET A 1 14.33 -7.95 16.16
C MET A 1 12.88 -8.26 15.89
N GLY A 2 11.98 -7.26 16.01
CA GLY A 2 10.54 -7.48 15.91
C GLY A 2 10.10 -7.91 14.50
N ASN A 3 9.04 -8.72 14.44
CA ASN A 3 8.53 -9.27 13.19
C ASN A 3 7.73 -8.20 12.42
N THR A 4 8.26 -7.70 11.31
CA THR A 4 7.64 -6.61 10.52
C THR A 4 7.02 -7.17 9.25
N ALA A 5 5.76 -6.83 8.98
CA ALA A 5 5.09 -7.12 7.71
C ALA A 5 4.69 -5.85 6.97
N ILE A 6 4.58 -5.99 5.65
CA ILE A 6 4.00 -4.98 4.77
C ILE A 6 2.59 -5.44 4.39
N PHE A 7 1.62 -4.53 4.33
CA PHE A 7 0.44 -4.77 3.50
C PHE A 7 0.30 -3.70 2.42
N LEU A 8 0.05 -4.16 1.20
CA LEU A 8 -0.28 -3.32 0.06
C LEU A 8 -1.80 -3.17 0.00
N PHE A 9 -2.29 -1.96 0.26
CA PHE A 9 -3.70 -1.61 0.27
C PHE A 9 -4.08 -0.93 -1.04
N ILE A 10 -4.72 -1.69 -1.93
CA ILE A 10 -4.98 -1.26 -3.31
C ILE A 10 -6.41 -1.62 -3.73
N ARG A 11 -6.91 -0.97 -4.78
CA ARG A 11 -8.14 -1.42 -5.47
C ARG A 11 -7.79 -2.35 -6.62
N ASP A 12 -8.79 -3.11 -7.07
CA ASP A 12 -8.67 -3.82 -8.35
C ASP A 12 -8.41 -2.80 -9.49
N PRO A 13 -7.48 -3.07 -10.43
CA PRO A 13 -7.16 -2.14 -11.51
C PRO A 13 -8.35 -1.65 -12.32
N LYS A 14 -9.42 -2.46 -12.47
CA LYS A 14 -10.64 -2.04 -13.18
C LYS A 14 -11.43 -1.02 -12.37
N GLU A 15 -11.50 -1.20 -11.06
CA GLU A 15 -12.14 -0.25 -10.15
C GLU A 15 -11.31 1.02 -10.00
N GLU A 16 -9.98 0.90 -9.95
CA GLU A 16 -9.06 2.02 -9.93
C GLU A 16 -9.19 2.86 -11.20
N ALA A 17 -9.27 2.22 -12.37
CA ALA A 17 -9.42 2.88 -13.66
C ALA A 17 -10.75 3.64 -13.83
N LYS A 18 -11.81 3.21 -13.14
CA LYS A 18 -13.10 3.93 -13.09
C LYS A 18 -13.02 5.16 -12.19
N ASN A 19 -12.30 5.07 -11.08
CA ASN A 19 -12.22 6.12 -10.06
C ASN A 19 -11.16 7.19 -10.40
N LYS A 20 -10.09 6.83 -11.10
CA LYS A 20 -9.04 7.75 -11.53
C LYS A 20 -9.13 7.99 -13.03
N HIS A 21 -9.53 9.20 -13.41
CA HIS A 21 -9.28 9.74 -14.74
C HIS A 21 -7.77 10.01 -14.87
N PHE A 22 -6.98 8.97 -15.12
CA PHE A 22 -5.55 9.13 -15.42
C PHE A 22 -5.42 9.97 -16.69
N ALA A 23 -5.05 11.24 -16.54
CA ALA A 23 -4.87 12.25 -17.58
C ALA A 23 -6.06 12.41 -18.56
N GLY A 24 -6.90 13.42 -18.32
CA GLY A 24 -7.61 14.18 -19.37
C GLY A 24 -8.26 13.40 -20.52
N GLY A 25 -9.12 12.40 -20.23
CA GLY A 25 -9.93 11.73 -21.25
C GLY A 25 -9.33 10.45 -21.87
N GLY A 26 -8.36 9.80 -21.20
CA GLY A 26 -7.88 8.47 -21.58
C GLY A 26 -8.99 7.40 -21.62
N ARG A 27 -8.96 6.51 -22.62
CA ARG A 27 -9.90 5.38 -22.73
C ARG A 27 -9.75 4.47 -21.51
N LEU A 28 -10.86 3.97 -20.95
CA LEU A 28 -10.90 3.06 -19.77
C LEU A 28 -9.81 1.96 -19.76
N GLY A 29 -9.50 1.37 -20.92
CA GLY A 29 -8.46 0.36 -21.04
C GLY A 29 -7.03 0.88 -20.79
N GLN A 30 -6.72 2.13 -21.14
CA GLN A 30 -5.42 2.75 -20.85
C GLN A 30 -5.26 3.04 -19.35
N SER A 31 -6.32 3.56 -18.71
CA SER A 31 -6.37 3.76 -17.26
C SER A 31 -6.15 2.46 -16.49
N GLN A 32 -6.73 1.35 -16.95
CA GLN A 32 -6.53 0.03 -16.36
C GLN A 32 -5.08 -0.45 -16.49
N ASN A 33 -4.45 -0.26 -17.65
CA ASN A 33 -3.05 -0.63 -17.85
C ASN A 33 -2.11 0.18 -16.95
N ILE A 34 -2.39 1.47 -16.73
CA ILE A 34 -1.62 2.32 -15.82
C ILE A 34 -1.77 1.82 -14.38
N ALA A 35 -3.01 1.59 -13.92
CA ALA A 35 -3.26 1.05 -12.59
C ALA A 35 -2.56 -0.30 -12.36
N GLN A 36 -2.58 -1.19 -13.37
CA GLN A 36 -1.88 -2.47 -13.31
C GLN A 36 -0.35 -2.28 -13.25
N ALA A 37 0.20 -1.34 -14.03
CA ALA A 37 1.64 -1.04 -14.00
C ALA A 37 2.07 -0.48 -12.64
N LEU A 38 1.29 0.40 -12.02
CA LEU A 38 1.55 0.94 -10.68
C LEU A 38 1.50 -0.16 -9.61
N ASN A 39 0.50 -1.04 -9.68
CA ASN A 39 0.40 -2.20 -8.78
C ASN A 39 1.62 -3.11 -8.93
N GLN A 40 2.02 -3.43 -10.16
CA GLN A 40 3.15 -4.31 -10.43
C GLN A 40 4.48 -3.69 -9.99
N HIS A 41 4.67 -2.39 -10.24
CA HIS A 41 5.85 -1.64 -9.79
C HIS A 41 5.98 -1.69 -8.27
N THR A 42 4.91 -1.32 -7.55
CA THR A 42 4.88 -1.32 -6.09
C THR A 42 5.14 -2.73 -5.52
N LEU A 43 4.52 -3.75 -6.10
CA LEU A 43 4.74 -5.14 -5.70
C LEU A 43 6.20 -5.57 -5.92
N ASN A 44 6.83 -5.13 -7.02
CA ASN A 44 8.24 -5.42 -7.28
C ASN A 44 9.16 -4.74 -6.26
N LEU A 45 8.83 -3.52 -5.82
CA LEU A 45 9.58 -2.84 -4.76
C LEU A 45 9.45 -3.57 -3.43
N ILE A 46 8.23 -3.97 -3.06
CA ILE A 46 7.96 -4.74 -1.83
C ILE A 46 8.74 -6.05 -1.84
N LYS A 47 8.71 -6.81 -2.95
CA LYS A 47 9.47 -8.06 -3.09
C LYS A 47 10.98 -7.87 -2.86
N LYS A 48 11.55 -6.75 -3.31
CA LYS A 48 12.98 -6.42 -3.12
C LYS A 48 13.35 -6.10 -1.67
N THR A 49 12.38 -5.88 -0.79
CA THR A 49 12.65 -5.65 0.64
C THR A 49 12.99 -6.94 1.39
N ASN A 50 12.59 -8.10 0.87
CA ASN A 50 12.60 -9.40 1.57
C ASN A 50 11.80 -9.42 2.88
N LEU A 51 10.86 -8.48 3.07
CA LEU A 51 9.92 -8.50 4.19
C LEU A 51 8.68 -9.34 3.84
N PRO A 52 8.07 -10.02 4.82
CA PRO A 52 6.74 -10.61 4.66
C PRO A 52 5.74 -9.56 4.17
N TYR A 53 4.91 -9.92 3.18
CA TYR A 53 3.93 -8.99 2.64
C TYR A 53 2.59 -9.65 2.32
N TYR A 54 1.54 -8.83 2.38
CA TYR A 54 0.17 -9.20 2.06
C TYR A 54 -0.41 -8.18 1.09
N ILE A 55 -1.26 -8.64 0.17
CA ILE A 55 -2.01 -7.75 -0.72
C ILE A 55 -3.45 -7.77 -0.24
N LEU A 56 -3.94 -6.62 0.20
CA LEU A 56 -5.29 -6.47 0.72
C LEU A 56 -6.06 -5.56 -0.23
N THR A 57 -7.09 -6.10 -0.87
CA THR A 57 -7.92 -5.31 -1.79
C THR A 57 -8.97 -4.54 -1.01
N TYR A 58 -9.21 -3.28 -1.36
CA TYR A 58 -10.20 -2.43 -0.67
C TYR A 58 -11.60 -3.05 -0.61
N VAL A 59 -12.00 -3.80 -1.64
CA VAL A 59 -13.34 -4.38 -1.76
C VAL A 59 -13.54 -5.56 -0.82
N ASP A 60 -12.48 -6.34 -0.56
CA ASP A 60 -12.54 -7.51 0.32
C ASP A 60 -12.40 -7.16 1.80
N GLN A 61 -12.03 -5.91 2.11
CA GLN A 61 -11.80 -5.44 3.47
C GLN A 61 -13.10 -5.07 4.18
N LYS A 62 -13.19 -5.48 5.45
CA LYS A 62 -14.36 -5.30 6.31
C LYS A 62 -14.44 -3.86 6.81
N GLY A 63 -15.63 -3.27 6.84
CA GLY A 63 -15.87 -1.90 7.30
C GLY A 63 -16.78 -1.13 6.36
N ASN A 64 -17.41 -0.09 6.89
CA ASN A 64 -18.38 0.75 6.18
C ASN A 64 -17.71 1.88 5.40
N ASP A 65 -16.58 2.38 5.88
CA ASP A 65 -15.82 3.46 5.26
C ASP A 65 -14.34 3.11 5.08
N PHE A 66 -13.58 4.05 4.50
CA PHE A 66 -12.16 3.86 4.26
C PHE A 66 -11.38 3.65 5.56
N SER A 67 -11.67 4.44 6.59
CA SER A 67 -10.95 4.42 7.86
C SER A 67 -11.15 3.11 8.59
N GLU A 68 -12.38 2.59 8.65
CA GLU A 68 -12.70 1.29 9.21
C GLU A 68 -12.02 0.16 8.44
N LYS A 69 -12.09 0.19 7.10
CA LYS A 69 -11.43 -0.81 6.24
C LYS A 69 -9.92 -0.83 6.42
N PHE A 70 -9.31 0.35 6.46
CA PHE A 70 -7.87 0.50 6.65
C PHE A 70 -7.44 0.05 8.05
N THR A 71 -8.20 0.40 9.08
CA THR A 71 -7.95 -0.05 10.46
C THR A 71 -8.07 -1.57 10.58
N ASN A 72 -9.10 -2.15 9.97
CA ASN A 72 -9.30 -3.60 9.96
C ASN A 72 -8.19 -4.34 9.19
N ALA A 73 -7.65 -3.75 8.13
CA ALA A 73 -6.49 -4.28 7.43
C ALA A 73 -5.26 -4.36 8.35
N PHE A 74 -4.99 -3.30 9.13
CA PHE A 74 -3.94 -3.34 10.16
C PHE A 74 -4.19 -4.46 11.18
N LEU A 75 -5.40 -4.52 11.75
CA LEU A 75 -5.76 -5.54 12.74
C LEU A 75 -5.60 -6.96 12.19
N GLU A 76 -5.92 -7.18 10.92
CA GLU A 76 -5.72 -8.48 10.27
C GLU A 76 -4.24 -8.89 10.29
N ILE A 77 -3.33 -7.95 9.98
CA ILE A 77 -1.89 -8.24 9.96
C ILE A 77 -1.35 -8.42 11.38
N PHE A 78 -1.73 -7.57 12.33
CA PHE A 78 -1.35 -7.75 13.73
C PHE A 78 -1.82 -9.10 14.29
N ASN A 79 -3.05 -9.53 13.97
CA ASN A 79 -3.59 -10.83 14.38
C ASN A 79 -2.86 -12.04 13.75
N LYS A 80 -2.02 -11.84 12.72
CA LYS A 80 -1.14 -12.89 12.18
C LYS A 80 0.18 -13.02 12.98
N GLY A 81 0.39 -12.23 14.02
CA GLY A 81 1.57 -12.30 14.90
C GLY A 81 2.75 -11.42 14.47
N TYR A 82 2.48 -10.34 13.73
CA TYR A 82 3.49 -9.31 13.44
C TYR A 82 3.44 -8.23 14.52
N ASP A 83 4.61 -7.79 14.97
CA ASP A 83 4.73 -6.72 15.98
C ASP A 83 4.63 -5.34 15.33
N LYS A 84 5.03 -5.26 14.06
CA LYS A 84 5.14 -4.01 13.29
C LYS A 84 4.52 -4.20 11.92
N VAL A 85 3.81 -3.18 11.47
CA VAL A 85 3.08 -3.24 10.22
C VAL A 85 3.32 -1.96 9.43
N ILE A 86 3.70 -2.12 8.16
CA ILE A 86 3.83 -1.03 7.20
C ILE A 86 2.67 -1.12 6.22
N ALA A 87 1.84 -0.09 6.18
CA ALA A 87 0.83 0.08 5.14
C ALA A 87 1.43 0.80 3.94
N LEU A 88 1.21 0.29 2.73
CA LEU A 88 1.60 0.96 1.49
C LEU A 88 0.42 1.04 0.52
N GLY A 89 0.30 2.18 -0.17
CA GLY A 89 -0.50 2.31 -1.39
C GLY A 89 0.35 2.12 -2.65
N ASN A 90 -0.29 2.17 -3.82
CA ASN A 90 0.36 2.07 -5.15
C ASN A 90 0.66 3.42 -5.81
N ASP A 91 0.27 4.53 -5.18
CA ASP A 91 0.28 5.87 -5.78
C ASP A 91 1.61 6.63 -5.68
N HIS A 92 2.66 5.97 -5.21
CA HIS A 92 3.97 6.58 -5.01
C HIS A 92 5.01 5.96 -5.96
N PRO A 93 5.05 6.37 -7.25
CA PRO A 93 5.99 5.81 -8.22
C PRO A 93 7.46 6.08 -7.87
N GLU A 94 7.74 7.15 -7.12
CA GLU A 94 9.09 7.51 -6.63
C GLU A 94 9.54 6.70 -5.40
N LEU A 95 8.67 5.85 -4.84
CA LEU A 95 9.04 5.00 -3.71
C LEU A 95 10.14 4.02 -4.13
N SER A 96 11.05 3.70 -3.22
CA SER A 96 12.11 2.72 -3.44
C SER A 96 12.09 1.66 -2.34
N SER A 97 12.58 0.45 -2.66
CA SER A 97 12.71 -0.62 -1.67
C SER A 97 13.64 -0.24 -0.51
N ALA A 98 14.62 0.63 -0.75
CA ALA A 98 15.49 1.16 0.29
C ALA A 98 14.71 2.03 1.29
N LYS A 99 13.83 2.94 0.81
CA LYS A 99 12.99 3.76 1.68
C LYS A 99 11.99 2.93 2.48
N ILE A 100 11.43 1.87 1.89
CA ILE A 100 10.54 0.94 2.63
C ILE A 100 11.29 0.25 3.75
N ARG A 101 12.52 -0.22 3.49
CA ARG A 101 13.37 -0.83 4.52
C ARG A 101 13.77 0.16 5.60
N GLU A 102 14.13 1.38 5.23
CA GLU A 102 14.42 2.45 6.18
C GLU A 102 13.23 2.72 7.12
N GLY A 103 11.99 2.74 6.59
CA GLY A 103 10.79 2.83 7.40
C GLY A 103 10.62 1.65 8.37
N ALA A 104 10.94 0.42 7.93
CA ALA A 104 10.93 -0.76 8.80
C ALA A 104 11.99 -0.67 9.92
N ASP A 105 13.17 -0.14 9.59
CA ASP A 105 14.24 0.07 10.55
C ASP A 105 13.83 1.11 11.60
N TYR A 106 13.26 2.25 11.18
CA TYR A 106 12.74 3.27 12.10
C TYR A 106 11.62 2.76 13.02
N LEU A 107 10.77 1.84 12.58
CA LEU A 107 9.78 1.20 13.47
C LEU A 107 10.41 0.38 14.61
N SER A 108 11.74 0.24 14.65
CA SER A 108 12.45 -0.30 15.82
C SER A 108 12.67 0.70 16.94
N ASP A 109 12.70 1.98 16.59
CA ASP A 109 13.01 3.07 17.53
C ASP A 109 11.80 3.99 17.79
N TYR A 110 10.77 3.91 16.94
CA TYR A 110 9.58 4.75 16.99
C TYR A 110 8.29 3.92 16.95
N ASP A 111 7.28 4.33 17.72
CA ASP A 111 5.96 3.69 17.74
C ASP A 111 5.21 3.88 16.41
N GLN A 112 5.47 4.97 15.70
CA GLN A 112 4.84 5.32 14.43
C GLN A 112 5.83 6.02 13.50
N VAL A 113 5.77 5.66 12.22
CA VAL A 113 6.57 6.27 11.14
C VAL A 113 5.61 6.62 10.01
N ALA A 114 5.65 7.86 9.53
CA ALA A 114 4.81 8.35 8.44
C ALA A 114 5.67 8.82 7.27
N GLY A 115 5.23 8.50 6.04
CA GLY A 115 5.90 8.88 4.80
C GLY A 115 5.08 9.94 4.06
N PRO A 116 5.20 11.24 4.41
CA PRO A 116 4.29 12.28 3.94
C PRO A 116 4.19 12.32 2.41
N ALA A 117 2.96 12.35 1.91
CA ALA A 117 2.69 12.51 0.49
C ALA A 117 2.87 13.98 0.07
N LYS A 118 3.25 14.20 -1.20
CA LYS A 118 3.53 15.56 -1.72
C LYS A 118 2.28 16.45 -1.77
N ASP A 119 1.09 15.87 -1.72
CA ASP A 119 -0.22 16.54 -1.81
C ASP A 119 -0.90 16.74 -0.44
N GLY A 120 -0.19 16.46 0.66
CA GLY A 120 -0.71 16.65 2.03
C GLY A 120 -1.36 15.42 2.64
N GLY A 121 -1.36 14.28 1.93
CA GLY A 121 -1.65 12.97 2.51
C GLY A 121 -0.52 12.42 3.39
N LEU A 122 -0.79 11.28 4.03
CA LEU A 122 0.17 10.44 4.76
C LEU A 122 0.50 9.17 3.98
#